data_AF-A0A3Q8WIU9-F1
#
_entry.id   AF-A0A3Q8WIU9-F1
#
_cell.length_a   1.000
_cell.length_b   1.000
_cell.length_c   1.000
_cell.angle_alpha   90.00
_cell.angle_beta   90.00
_cell.angle_gamma   90.00
#
_symmetry.space_group_name_H-M   'P 1'
#
loop_
_entity.id
_entity.type
_entity.pdbx_description
1 polymer ?
#
loop_
_entity_poly.entity_id
_entity_poly.type
_entity_poly.pdbx_seq_one_letter_code
_entity_poly.pdbx_strand_id
1 'polypeptide(L)'
;DSYAFITYRYTCDAFAALENGYTLRRSNETDFELYFCGRKQFFKSNYADLDSNSDDFDPASTKSKYDSLDFDSLLKEAQRSLRR
;
A
#
# COMPACT_ATOMS: atom_id res chain seq x y z
N ASP A 1 -17.24 -12.76 12.16
CA ASP A 1 -15.86 -12.32 12.39
C ASP A 1 -15.30 -11.61 11.17
N SER A 2 -15.00 -10.33 11.36
CA SER A 2 -14.31 -9.51 10.38
C SER A 2 -12.89 -9.30 10.90
N TYR A 3 -11.90 -9.77 10.14
CA TYR A 3 -10.48 -9.55 10.45
C TYR A 3 -9.82 -8.80 9.30
N ALA A 4 -8.75 -8.07 9.62
CA ALA A 4 -7.90 -7.41 8.66
C ALA A 4 -6.44 -7.74 8.96
N PHE A 5 -5.60 -7.72 7.92
CA PHE A 5 -4.16 -7.88 8.08
C PHE A 5 -3.47 -6.60 7.63
N ILE A 6 -2.45 -6.23 8.38
CA ILE A 6 -1.59 -5.10 8.09
C ILE A 6 -0.17 -5.64 8.06
N THR A 7 0.51 -5.49 6.93
CA THR A 7 1.93 -5.82 6.79
C THR A 7 2.74 -4.55 6.99
N TYR A 8 3.69 -4.56 7.91
CA TYR A 8 4.65 -3.47 8.09
C TYR A 8 5.95 -3.80 7.39
N ARG A 9 6.60 -2.79 6.81
CA ARG A 9 7.94 -2.94 6.21
C ARG A 9 9.00 -3.22 7.27
N TYR A 10 8.90 -2.54 8.41
CA TYR A 10 9.84 -2.67 9.53
C TYR A 10 9.16 -3.28 10.75
N THR A 11 9.88 -4.15 11.45
CA THR A 11 9.36 -4.84 12.64
C THR A 11 9.10 -3.87 13.79
N CYS A 12 9.90 -2.81 13.93
CA CYS A 12 9.70 -1.77 14.95
C CYS A 12 8.34 -1.09 14.82
N ASP A 13 7.87 -0.85 13.61
CA ASP A 13 6.58 -0.19 13.37
C ASP A 13 5.42 -1.11 13.75
N ALA A 14 5.56 -2.42 13.50
CA ALA A 14 4.60 -3.42 13.95
C ALA A 14 4.52 -3.49 15.48
N PHE A 15 5.66 -3.40 16.19
CA PHE A 15 5.69 -3.32 17.65
C PHE A 15 5.01 -2.05 18.16
N ALA A 16 5.34 -0.88 17.59
CA ALA A 16 4.75 0.39 17.98
C ALA A 16 3.22 0.40 17.77
N ALA A 17 2.75 -0.18 16.68
CA ALA A 17 1.31 -0.32 16.39
C ALA A 17 0.61 -1.29 17.36
N LEU A 18 1.27 -2.37 17.77
CA LEU A 18 0.69 -3.30 18.74
C LEU A 18 0.58 -2.66 20.13
N GLU A 19 1.59 -1.91 20.55
CA GLU A 19 1.62 -1.24 21.86
C GLU A 19 0.65 -0.06 21.92
N ASN A 20 0.59 0.75 20.85
CA ASN A 20 -0.15 2.02 20.87
C ASN A 20 -1.44 2.02 20.05
N GLY A 21 -1.73 0.97 19.27
CA GLY A 21 -2.84 0.97 18.31
C GLY A 21 -4.22 1.19 18.94
N TYR A 22 -4.39 0.76 20.20
CA TYR A 22 -5.63 0.97 20.96
C TYR A 22 -5.83 2.42 21.42
N THR A 23 -4.78 3.25 21.45
CA THR A 23 -4.85 4.64 21.95
C THR A 23 -5.67 5.55 21.04
N LEU A 24 -5.76 5.21 19.74
CA LEU A 24 -6.53 5.95 18.75
C LEU A 24 -8.01 5.58 18.74
N ARG A 25 -8.42 4.56 19.50
CA ARG A 25 -9.79 4.06 19.52
C ARG A 25 -10.71 5.08 20.18
N ARG A 26 -11.78 5.43 19.49
CA ARG A 26 -12.84 6.29 20.07
C ARG A 26 -13.84 5.46 20.85
N SER A 27 -14.48 6.07 21.86
CA SER A 27 -15.45 5.39 22.72
C SER A 27 -16.69 4.87 22.00
N ASN A 28 -16.96 5.34 20.77
CA ASN A 28 -18.08 4.91 19.94
C ASN A 28 -17.71 3.87 18.88
N GLU A 29 -16.46 3.41 18.86
CA GLU A 29 -15.98 2.41 17.89
C GLU A 29 -16.06 1.00 18.47
N THR A 30 -16.20 0.01 17.58
CA THR A 30 -16.23 -1.40 17.94
C THR A 30 -14.89 -1.83 18.54
N ASP A 31 -14.94 -2.66 19.57
CA ASP A 31 -13.75 -3.30 20.12
C ASP A 31 -13.09 -4.19 19.06
N PHE A 32 -11.76 -4.18 19.04
CA PHE A 32 -10.95 -5.06 18.21
C PHE A 32 -9.76 -5.52 19.03
N GLU A 33 -9.12 -6.58 18.55
CA GLU A 33 -7.92 -7.15 19.16
C GLU A 33 -6.80 -7.18 18.11
N LEU A 34 -5.61 -6.80 18.53
CA LEU A 34 -4.39 -6.77 17.74
C LEU A 34 -3.47 -7.89 18.21
N TYR A 35 -2.95 -8.67 17.27
CA TYR A 35 -2.05 -9.79 17.53
C TYR A 35 -0.93 -9.83 16.49
N PHE A 36 0.25 -10.29 16.89
CA PHE A 36 1.26 -10.71 15.92
C PHE A 36 0.76 -11.96 15.19
N CYS A 37 0.55 -11.85 13.88
CA CYS A 37 0.40 -13.01 13.01
C CYS A 37 1.78 -13.44 12.50
N GLY A 38 2.11 -14.73 12.66
CA GLY A 38 3.29 -15.34 12.04
C GLY A 38 3.21 -15.31 10.51
N ARG A 39 4.34 -15.62 9.84
CA ARG A 39 4.42 -15.65 8.37
C ARG A 39 3.26 -16.47 7.77
N LYS A 40 2.57 -15.84 6.80
CA LYS A 40 1.41 -16.29 5.99
C LYS A 40 1.48 -17.77 5.54
N GLN A 41 1.28 -18.76 6.41
CA GLN A 41 1.11 -20.17 5.98
C GLN A 41 -0.37 -20.57 5.77
N PHE A 42 -1.33 -19.69 6.09
CA PHE A 42 -2.75 -20.07 6.15
C PHE A 42 -3.72 -19.13 5.40
N PHE A 43 -3.32 -18.56 4.26
CA PHE A 43 -4.23 -17.70 3.49
C PHE A 43 -4.87 -18.41 2.28
N LYS A 44 -6.19 -18.26 2.16
CA LYS A 44 -7.00 -18.67 1.01
C LYS A 44 -6.41 -18.07 -0.29
N SER A 45 -6.59 -18.78 -1.40
CA SER A 45 -6.04 -18.49 -2.73
C SER A 45 -6.38 -17.12 -3.35
N ASN A 46 -7.29 -16.35 -2.74
CA ASN A 46 -7.80 -15.09 -3.29
C ASN A 46 -7.20 -13.86 -2.58
N TYR A 47 -5.95 -13.94 -2.15
CA TYR A 47 -5.24 -12.78 -1.61
C TYR A 47 -4.48 -12.08 -2.75
N ALA A 48 -4.83 -10.82 -3.04
CA ALA A 48 -4.05 -9.98 -3.94
C ALA A 48 -2.94 -9.30 -3.12
N ASP A 49 -1.69 -9.73 -3.32
CA ASP A 49 -0.52 -9.11 -2.69
C ASP A 49 -0.20 -7.80 -3.44
N LEU A 50 -0.60 -6.67 -2.85
CA LEU A 50 -0.42 -5.33 -3.44
C LEU A 50 0.93 -4.69 -3.05
N ASP A 51 1.71 -5.35 -2.20
CA ASP A 51 2.98 -4.91 -1.62
C ASP A 51 4.20 -5.73 -2.09
N SER A 52 4.03 -6.65 -3.06
CA SER A 52 5.12 -7.43 -3.67
C SER A 52 6.16 -6.58 -4.42
N ASN A 53 5.92 -5.28 -4.61
CA ASN A 53 6.90 -4.35 -5.18
C ASN A 53 7.87 -3.83 -4.11
N SER A 54 8.73 -4.70 -3.58
CA SER A 54 9.87 -4.24 -2.77
C SER A 54 11.02 -3.65 -3.58
N ASP A 55 11.02 -3.89 -4.90
CA ASP A 55 12.15 -3.58 -5.79
C ASP A 55 11.91 -2.37 -6.71
N ASP A 56 10.68 -1.84 -6.79
CA ASP A 56 10.32 -0.81 -7.78
C ASP A 56 10.40 0.64 -7.29
N PHE A 57 10.70 0.88 -6.00
CA PHE A 57 10.93 2.26 -5.51
C PHE A 57 12.42 2.61 -5.57
N ASP A 58 12.95 2.75 -6.78
CA ASP A 58 14.17 3.51 -7.00
C ASP A 58 13.79 4.99 -7.20
N PRO A 59 14.07 5.89 -6.24
CA PRO A 59 13.81 7.33 -6.42
C PRO A 59 14.60 7.93 -7.60
N ALA A 60 15.62 7.23 -8.12
CA ALA A 60 16.32 7.62 -9.34
C ALA A 60 15.62 7.14 -10.63
N SER A 61 14.72 6.15 -10.56
CA SER A 61 14.00 5.62 -11.74
C SER A 61 12.69 6.34 -12.04
N THR A 62 12.25 7.26 -11.19
CA THR A 62 11.01 8.02 -11.37
C THR A 62 11.07 9.06 -12.48
N LYS A 63 12.16 9.14 -13.25
CA LYS A 63 12.19 9.97 -14.47
C LYS A 63 11.29 9.33 -15.51
N SER A 64 10.03 9.71 -15.43
CA SER A 64 9.04 9.35 -16.42
C SER A 64 9.50 9.94 -17.75
N LYS A 65 9.33 9.21 -18.85
CA LYS A 65 9.55 9.75 -20.21
C LYS A 65 8.71 11.01 -20.47
N TYR A 66 7.68 11.26 -19.65
CA TYR A 66 6.81 12.42 -19.69
C TYR A 66 7.43 13.66 -19.03
N ASP A 67 8.43 13.52 -18.15
CA ASP A 67 9.05 14.65 -17.43
C ASP A 67 9.85 15.59 -18.35
N SER A 68 10.25 15.10 -19.53
CA SER A 68 10.95 15.88 -20.54
C SER A 68 10.04 16.49 -21.62
N LEU A 69 8.72 16.27 -21.55
CA LEU A 69 7.77 16.75 -22.56
C LEU A 69 7.14 18.09 -22.14
N ASP A 70 6.89 18.94 -23.14
CA ASP A 70 6.12 20.16 -22.95
C ASP A 70 4.61 19.87 -22.88
N PHE A 71 3.87 20.84 -22.34
CA PHE A 71 2.42 20.72 -22.14
C PHE A 71 1.67 20.30 -23.42
N ASP A 72 2.02 20.89 -24.56
CA ASP A 72 1.36 20.63 -25.83
C ASP A 72 1.60 19.20 -26.34
N SER A 73 2.80 18.64 -26.12
CA SER A 73 3.10 17.25 -26.49
C SER A 73 2.34 16.25 -25.59
N LEU A 74 2.28 16.51 -24.29
CA LEU A 74 1.50 15.71 -23.35
C LEU A 74 0.01 15.69 -23.71
N LEU A 75 -0.54 16.87 -24.02
CA LEU A 75 -1.95 17.00 -24.39
C LEU A 75 -2.28 16.25 -25.68
N LYS A 76 -1.42 16.33 -26.70
CA LYS A 76 -1.62 15.60 -27.96
C LYS A 76 -1.54 14.09 -27.78
N GLU A 77 -0.63 13.60 -26.95
CA GLU A 77 -0.49 12.16 -26.70
C GLU A 77 -1.73 11.60 -25.98
N ALA A 78 -2.22 12.30 -24.95
CA ALA A 78 -3.44 11.93 -24.23
C ALA A 78 -4.70 11.93 -25.13
N GLN A 79 -4.80 12.90 -26.05
CA GLN A 79 -5.89 12.95 -27.01
C GLN A 79 -5.84 11.80 -28.03
N ARG A 80 -4.63 11.33 -28.39
CA ARG A 80 -4.45 10.17 -29.28
C ARG A 80 -4.79 8.85 -28.59
N SER A 81 -4.45 8.70 -27.30
CA SER A 81 -4.75 7.47 -26.56
C SER A 81 -6.25 7.24 -26.37
N LEU A 82 -7.05 8.31 -26.34
CA LEU A 82 -8.51 8.22 -26.22
C LEU A 82 -9.21 7.76 -27.51
N ARG A 83 -8.52 7.82 -28.67
CA ARG A 83 -9.07 7.42 -29.97
C ARG A 83 -8.76 5.95 -30.33
N ARG A 84 -8.26 5.16 -29.38
CA ARG A 84 -8.06 3.72 -29.53
C ARG A 84 -9.28 2.94 -29.06
#